data_AF-A0A972ZA60-F1
#
_entry.id   AF-A0A972ZA60-F1
#
_cell.length_a   1.000
_cell.length_b   1.000
_cell.length_c   1.000
_cell.angle_alpha   90.00
_cell.angle_beta   90.00
_cell.angle_gamma   90.00
#
_symmetry.space_group_name_H-M   'P 1'
#
loop_
_entity.id
_entity.type
_entity.pdbx_description
1 polymer ?
#
loop_
_entity_poly.entity_id
_entity_poly.type
_entity_poly.pdbx_seq_one_letter_code
_entity_poly.pdbx_strand_id
1 'polypeptide(L)'
;MQIQDIFLRYENDLAMVEKFIEEQQQSYVHLIPEITGYIINSGGKRLRPLLLMISSDLCEYEGDRRYSMAAIIEFIHTASLLHDDVVDHAII
;
A
#
# COMPACT_ATOMS: atom_id res chain seq x y z
N MET A 1 24.33 -5.55 -0.14
CA MET A 1 22.97 -5.02 -0.42
C MET A 1 22.37 -4.59 0.90
N GLN A 2 22.19 -3.28 1.08
CA GLN A 2 21.43 -2.71 2.18
C GLN A 2 19.96 -2.58 1.80
N ILE A 3 19.07 -2.39 2.76
CA ILE A 3 17.62 -2.31 2.49
C ILE A 3 17.27 -1.10 1.61
N GLN A 4 17.95 0.03 1.78
CA GLN A 4 17.78 1.22 0.93
C GLN A 4 18.03 0.93 -0.55
N ASP A 5 19.01 0.08 -0.87
CA ASP A 5 19.32 -0.30 -2.26
C ASP A 5 18.12 -1.00 -2.92
N ILE A 6 17.35 -1.78 -2.13
CA ILE A 6 16.17 -2.50 -2.62
C ILE A 6 15.04 -1.50 -2.90
N PHE A 7 14.77 -0.57 -1.98
CA PHE A 7 13.74 0.45 -2.20
C PHE A 7 14.05 1.33 -3.41
N LEU A 8 15.30 1.74 -3.59
CA LEU A 8 15.73 2.49 -4.77
C LEU A 8 15.50 1.72 -6.07
N ARG A 9 15.75 0.40 -6.07
CA ARG A 9 15.53 -0.45 -7.25
C ARG A 9 14.05 -0.50 -7.68
N TYR A 10 13.13 -0.44 -6.73
CA TYR A 10 11.69 -0.57 -6.96
C TYR A 10 10.93 0.77 -6.85
N GLU A 11 11.64 1.91 -6.88
CA GLU A 11 11.03 3.23 -6.68
C GLU A 11 9.90 3.52 -7.68
N ASN A 12 10.14 3.27 -8.97
CA ASN A 12 9.13 3.49 -10.01
C ASN A 12 7.92 2.57 -9.85
N ASP A 13 8.15 1.31 -9.46
CA ASP A 13 7.08 0.35 -9.24
C ASP A 13 6.22 0.74 -8.03
N LEU A 14 6.87 1.17 -6.95
CA LEU A 14 6.17 1.68 -5.77
C LEU A 14 5.40 2.96 -6.08
N ALA A 15 5.92 3.86 -6.91
CA ALA A 15 5.18 5.03 -7.38
C ALA A 15 3.92 4.65 -8.19
N MET A 16 3.99 3.59 -9.00
CA MET A 16 2.80 3.05 -9.67
C MET A 16 1.80 2.48 -8.68
N VAL A 17 2.24 1.78 -7.64
CA VAL A 17 1.36 1.29 -6.56
C VAL A 17 0.68 2.45 -5.82
N GLU A 18 1.40 3.52 -5.48
CA GLU A 18 0.82 4.70 -4.82
C GLU A 18 -0.29 5.31 -5.68
N LYS A 19 -0.07 5.44 -6.99
CA LYS A 19 -1.11 5.93 -7.91
C LYS A 19 -2.37 5.07 -7.86
N PHE A 20 -2.23 3.74 -7.86
CA PHE A 20 -3.38 2.85 -7.71
C PHE A 20 -4.09 3.03 -6.36
N ILE A 21 -3.35 3.22 -5.27
CA ILE A 21 -3.91 3.47 -3.94
C ILE A 21 -4.72 4.79 -3.95
N GLU A 22 -4.18 5.86 -4.54
CA GLU A 22 -4.85 7.16 -4.68
C GLU A 22 -6.13 7.09 -5.51
N GLU A 23 -6.10 6.38 -6.63
CA GLU A 23 -7.26 6.23 -7.52
C GLU A 23 -8.46 5.55 -6.82
N GLN A 24 -8.22 4.68 -5.84
CA GLN A 24 -9.28 3.97 -5.11
C GLN A 24 -9.89 4.77 -3.95
N GLN A 25 -9.47 6.02 -3.71
CA GLN A 25 -10.01 6.85 -2.61
C GLN A 25 -11.37 7.52 -2.94
N GLN A 26 -12.03 7.12 -4.03
CA GLN A 26 -13.29 7.70 -4.46
C GLN A 26 -14.48 6.97 -3.83
N SER A 27 -15.36 7.69 -3.13
CA SER A 27 -16.60 7.15 -2.58
C SER A 27 -17.70 8.20 -2.51
N TYR A 28 -18.94 7.78 -2.72
CA TYR A 28 -20.14 8.62 -2.51
C TYR A 28 -20.39 8.94 -1.03
N VAL A 29 -19.81 8.15 -0.12
CA VAL A 29 -19.91 8.38 1.33
C VAL A 29 -18.71 9.22 1.77
N HIS A 30 -18.97 10.48 2.13
CA HIS A 30 -17.94 11.49 2.42
C HIS A 30 -16.92 11.07 3.49
N LEU A 31 -17.35 10.30 4.49
CA LEU A 31 -16.49 9.85 5.59
C LEU A 31 -15.41 8.86 5.12
N ILE A 32 -15.67 8.08 4.06
CA ILE A 32 -14.72 7.05 3.60
C ILE A 32 -13.43 7.69 3.09
N PRO A 33 -13.44 8.65 2.13
CA PRO A 33 -12.23 9.32 1.66
C PRO A 33 -11.47 10.06 2.76
N GLU A 34 -12.15 10.66 3.74
CA GLU A 34 -11.50 11.32 4.88
C GLU A 34 -10.66 10.35 5.70
N ILE A 35 -11.24 9.22 6.10
CA ILE A 35 -10.54 8.21 6.91
C ILE A 35 -9.43 7.54 6.10
N THR A 36 -9.72 7.11 4.86
CA THR A 36 -8.71 6.45 4.02
C THR A 36 -7.56 7.39 3.71
N GLY A 37 -7.84 8.66 3.41
CA GLY A 37 -6.83 9.67 3.15
C GLY A 37 -5.96 9.91 4.38
N TYR A 38 -6.55 10.01 5.58
CA TYR A 38 -5.78 10.16 6.82
C TYR A 38 -4.80 9.00 7.02
N ILE A 39 -5.25 7.76 6.88
CA ILE A 39 -4.41 6.58 7.18
C ILE A 39 -3.34 6.36 6.11
N ILE A 40 -3.67 6.56 4.83
CA ILE A 40 -2.68 6.44 3.74
C ILE A 40 -1.58 7.49 3.88
N ASN A 41 -1.95 8.74 4.23
CA ASN A 41 -1.01 9.85 4.40
C ASN A 41 -0.24 9.82 5.73
N SER A 42 -0.63 8.97 6.68
CA SER A 42 0.07 8.79 7.96
C SER A 42 1.47 8.14 7.81
N GLY A 43 1.82 7.72 6.59
CA GLY A 43 3.12 7.18 6.26
C GLY A 43 3.20 5.67 6.49
N GLY A 44 3.50 4.93 5.42
CA GLY A 44 3.74 3.49 5.46
C GLY A 44 5.12 3.14 4.94
N LYS A 45 5.71 2.07 5.47
CA LYS A 45 7.00 1.56 4.96
C LYS A 45 6.86 0.83 3.61
N ARG A 46 5.63 0.59 3.15
CA ARG A 46 5.29 -0.14 1.91
C ARG A 46 6.04 -1.47 1.72
N LEU A 47 6.37 -2.14 2.83
CA LEU A 47 7.11 -3.41 2.82
C LEU A 47 6.32 -4.52 2.12
N ARG A 48 4.99 -4.53 2.26
CA ARG A 48 4.12 -5.54 1.64
C ARG A 48 4.00 -5.35 0.12
N PRO A 49 3.72 -4.13 -0.39
CA PRO A 49 3.87 -3.82 -1.81
C PRO A 49 5.23 -4.19 -2.39
N LEU A 50 6.31 -3.81 -1.71
CA LEU A 50 7.69 -4.11 -2.15
C LEU A 50 7.91 -5.62 -2.27
N LEU A 51 7.45 -6.40 -1.28
CA LEU A 51 7.57 -7.85 -1.32
C LEU A 51 6.82 -8.46 -2.52
N LEU A 52 5.65 -7.92 -2.89
CA LEU A 52 4.92 -8.36 -4.07
C LEU A 52 5.65 -8.00 -5.37
N MET A 53 6.26 -6.81 -5.46
CA MET A 53 7.07 -6.43 -6.64
C MET A 53 8.24 -7.39 -6.83
N ILE A 54 9.00 -7.64 -5.76
CA ILE A 54 10.12 -8.60 -5.77
C ILE A 54 9.63 -10.00 -6.17
N SER A 55 8.51 -10.44 -5.61
CA SER A 55 7.94 -11.77 -5.91
C SER A 55 7.48 -11.87 -7.36
N SER A 56 6.97 -10.78 -7.95
CA SER A 56 6.55 -10.73 -9.36
C SER A 56 7.77 -10.87 -10.27
N ASP A 57 8.84 -10.13 -10.00
CA ASP A 57 10.10 -10.23 -10.75
C ASP A 57 10.73 -11.62 -10.64
N LEU A 58 10.74 -12.23 -9.45
CA LEU A 58 11.23 -13.60 -9.23
C LEU A 58 10.44 -14.65 -10.02
N CYS A 59 9.17 -14.37 -10.30
CA CYS A 59 8.30 -15.22 -11.11
C CYS A 59 8.26 -14.81 -12.59
N GLU A 60 9.13 -13.89 -13.02
CA GLU A 60 9.18 -13.34 -14.39
C GLU A 60 7.83 -12.74 -14.84
N TYR A 61 7.06 -12.16 -13.90
CA TYR A 61 5.78 -11.51 -14.19
C TYR A 61 5.93 -9.99 -14.35
N GLU A 62 5.74 -9.52 -15.58
CA GLU A 62 5.89 -8.11 -15.95
C GLU A 62 4.55 -7.37 -16.18
N GLY A 63 3.41 -8.03 -15.93
CA GLY A 63 2.10 -7.43 -16.20
C GLY A 63 1.65 -6.41 -15.14
N ASP A 64 0.91 -5.38 -15.57
CA ASP A 64 0.45 -4.27 -14.72
C ASP A 64 -0.46 -4.68 -13.56
N ARG A 65 -1.04 -5.89 -13.59
CA ARG A 65 -1.82 -6.42 -12.45
C ARG A 65 -1.00 -6.52 -11.17
N ARG A 66 0.33 -6.54 -11.27
CA ARG A 66 1.20 -6.51 -10.08
C ARG A 66 0.97 -5.25 -9.24
N TYR A 67 0.74 -4.10 -9.87
CA TYR A 67 0.54 -2.84 -9.16
C TYR A 67 -0.79 -2.81 -8.41
N SER A 68 -1.88 -3.20 -9.07
CA SER A 68 -3.20 -3.26 -8.43
C SER A 68 -3.26 -4.32 -7.33
N MET A 69 -2.58 -5.46 -7.51
CA MET A 69 -2.46 -6.48 -6.46
C MET A 69 -1.66 -6.00 -5.25
N ALA A 70 -0.54 -5.29 -5.46
CA ALA A 70 0.21 -4.67 -4.38
C ALA A 70 -0.62 -3.65 -3.60
N ALA A 71 -1.39 -2.82 -4.30
CA ALA A 71 -2.31 -1.87 -3.67
C ALA A 71 -3.39 -2.58 -2.84
N ILE A 72 -3.98 -3.68 -3.35
CA ILE A 72 -4.96 -4.50 -2.60
C ILE A 72 -4.35 -5.06 -1.32
N ILE A 73 -3.11 -5.57 -1.37
CA ILE A 73 -2.43 -6.08 -0.17
C ILE A 73 -2.23 -4.96 0.85
N GLU A 74 -1.83 -3.77 0.41
CA GLU A 74 -1.68 -2.64 1.32
C GLU A 74 -3.03 -2.20 1.91
N PHE A 75 -4.12 -2.22 1.13
CA PHE A 75 -5.46 -1.96 1.65
C PHE A 75 -5.88 -2.96 2.74
N ILE A 76 -5.62 -4.25 2.54
CA ILE A 76 -5.92 -5.28 3.55
C ILE A 76 -5.10 -5.04 4.83
N HIS A 77 -3.82 -4.68 4.68
CA HIS A 77 -2.98 -4.31 5.81
C HIS A 77 -3.50 -3.07 6.55
N THR A 78 -3.86 -2.03 5.81
CA THR A 78 -4.39 -0.79 6.38
C THR A 78 -5.72 -1.03 7.10
N ALA A 79 -6.59 -1.89 6.56
CA ALA A 79 -7.82 -2.29 7.22
C ALA A 79 -7.53 -3.01 8.55
N SER A 80 -6.55 -3.92 8.59
CA SER A 80 -6.19 -4.58 9.86
C SER A 80 -5.71 -3.57 10.90
N LEU A 81 -4.85 -2.61 10.51
CA LEU A 81 -4.37 -1.56 11.41
C LEU A 81 -5.52 -0.72 11.99
N LEU A 82 -6.45 -0.28 11.15
CA LEU A 82 -7.61 0.50 11.63
C LEU A 82 -8.45 -0.31 12.63
N HIS A 83 -8.65 -1.59 12.37
CA HIS A 83 -9.37 -2.48 13.28
C HIS A 83 -8.60 -2.70 14.60
N ASP A 84 -7.29 -2.89 14.51
CA ASP A 84 -6.40 -3.09 15.67
C ASP A 84 -6.41 -1.84 16.56
N ASP A 85 -6.31 -0.63 15.99
CA ASP A 85 -6.33 0.63 16.74
C ASP A 85 -7.62 0.80 17.57
N VAL A 86 -8.76 0.37 17.02
CA VAL A 86 -10.05 0.40 17.72
C VAL A 86 -10.10 -0.64 18.85
N VAL A 87 -9.59 -1.84 18.61
CA VAL A 87 -9.56 -2.94 19.60
C VAL A 87 -8.60 -2.62 20.75
N ASP A 88 -7.44 -2.05 20.43
CA ASP A 88 -6.37 -1.76 21.39
C ASP A 88 -6.58 -0.44 22.15
N HIS A 89 -7.65 0.30 21.84
CA HIS A 89 -7.90 1.64 22.36
C HIS A 89 -6.70 2.57 22.14
N ALA A 90 -6.03 2.44 20.98
CA ALA A 90 -4.91 3.27 20.62
C ALA A 90 -5.36 4.75 20.53
N ILE A 91 -4.52 5.65 21.03
CA ILE A 91 -4.75 7.08 20.85
C ILE A 91 -4.23 7.42 19.45
N ILE A 92 -5.16 7.84 18.58
CA ILE A 92 -4.88 8.36 17.24
C ILE A 92 -4.15 9.70 17.35
#